data_AF-A0A817LPJ9-F1
#
_entry.id   AF-A0A817LPJ9-F1
#
_cell.length_a   1.000
_cell.length_b   1.000
_cell.length_c   1.000
_cell.angle_alpha   90.00
_cell.angle_beta   90.00
_cell.angle_gamma   90.00
#
_symmetry.space_group_name_H-M   'P 1'
#
loop_
_entity.id
_entity.type
_entity.pdbx_description
1 polymer ?
#
loop_
_entity_poly.entity_id
_entity_poly.type
_entity_poly.pdbx_seq_one_letter_code
_entity_poly.pdbx_strand_id
1 'polypeptide(L)'
;MANGEMSCIMKNARFIIVLFNIVLFLIGAALLLGWIYLMIDPRFRQIKNILPISINSNVENSLSYLELMAISTIILGFLLLIIGCFGCCGAKKQVKLFLTSYAIIVGVMILFEVTITIYFVIFPDKFEGQLVPKLQRLIQNIYEGPYPLLKNRIPEPSSFSVAWDLVMYNLQCCGVKNKTEFLNRNGKWDRTNPWYNSAIISPEAAKFTYPLTCCPLDGVLKPNWEFLPLRYFPTLAPCAIHGTGTYDVVSLFIVVRMKAWAAQAQLFTESNKL
;
A
#
# COMPACT_ATOMS: atom_id res chain seq x y z
N MET A 1 -35.89 7.07 -29.28
CA MET A 1 -35.46 7.95 -28.17
C MET A 1 -34.14 7.52 -27.51
N ALA A 2 -33.60 6.31 -27.78
CA ALA A 2 -32.31 5.85 -27.26
C ALA A 2 -31.04 6.60 -27.78
N ASN A 3 -31.13 7.33 -28.89
CA ASN A 3 -29.96 7.99 -29.50
C ASN A 3 -29.48 9.25 -28.75
N GLY A 4 -30.37 9.92 -28.00
CA GLY A 4 -30.01 11.11 -27.22
C GLY A 4 -29.30 10.77 -25.90
N GLU A 5 -29.76 9.71 -25.23
CA GLU A 5 -29.22 9.24 -23.95
C GLU A 5 -27.83 8.62 -24.12
N MET A 6 -27.61 7.81 -25.16
CA MET A 6 -26.28 7.26 -25.48
C MET A 6 -25.25 8.36 -25.79
N SER A 7 -25.67 9.45 -26.45
CA SER A 7 -24.76 10.57 -26.77
C SER A 7 -24.31 11.35 -25.53
N CYS A 8 -25.19 11.52 -24.54
CA CYS A 8 -24.85 12.22 -23.29
C CYS A 8 -23.95 11.35 -22.38
N ILE A 9 -24.30 10.06 -22.23
CA ILE A 9 -23.51 9.09 -21.46
C ILE A 9 -22.10 8.94 -22.03
N MET A 10 -21.97 8.85 -23.36
CA MET A 10 -20.67 8.74 -24.02
C MET A 10 -19.81 10.01 -23.88
N LYS A 11 -20.41 11.21 -23.81
CA LYS A 11 -19.68 12.46 -23.57
C LYS A 11 -19.15 12.52 -22.13
N ASN A 12 -19.98 12.15 -21.15
CA ASN A 12 -19.58 12.13 -19.74
C ASN A 12 -18.51 11.06 -19.48
N ALA A 13 -18.65 9.87 -20.05
CA ALA A 13 -17.66 8.80 -19.93
C ALA A 13 -16.30 9.19 -20.55
N ARG A 14 -16.29 9.85 -21.72
CA ARG A 14 -15.06 10.35 -22.34
C ARG A 14 -14.36 11.39 -21.48
N PHE A 15 -15.11 12.30 -20.88
CA PHE A 15 -14.55 13.31 -19.97
C PHE A 15 -13.90 12.66 -18.75
N ILE A 16 -14.56 11.66 -18.14
CA ILE A 16 -14.02 10.91 -16.99
C ILE A 16 -12.73 10.18 -17.37
N ILE A 17 -12.68 9.51 -18.52
CA ILE A 17 -11.49 8.79 -19.00
C ILE A 17 -10.33 9.76 -19.22
N VAL A 18 -10.57 10.93 -19.82
CA VAL A 18 -9.53 11.95 -20.01
C VAL A 18 -9.02 12.47 -18.68
N LEU A 19 -9.93 12.85 -17.77
CA LEU A 19 -9.57 13.37 -16.46
C LEU A 19 -8.72 12.36 -15.68
N PHE A 20 -9.15 11.10 -15.64
CA PHE A 20 -8.42 10.03 -14.97
C PHE A 20 -7.02 9.82 -15.56
N ASN A 21 -6.89 9.79 -16.89
CA ASN A 21 -5.58 9.62 -17.54
C ASN A 21 -4.66 10.83 -17.36
N ILE A 22 -5.19 12.05 -17.25
CA ILE A 22 -4.40 13.23 -16.85
C ILE A 22 -3.85 13.04 -15.44
N VAL A 23 -4.68 12.61 -14.49
CA VAL A 23 -4.25 12.35 -13.11
C VAL A 23 -3.16 11.28 -13.07
N LEU A 24 -3.32 10.16 -13.80
CA LEU A 24 -2.28 9.12 -13.90
C LEU A 24 -0.97 9.65 -14.47
N PHE A 25 -1.03 10.47 -15.52
CA PHE A 25 0.15 11.11 -16.10
C PHE A 25 0.88 11.99 -15.08
N LEU A 26 0.13 12.82 -14.34
CA LEU A 26 0.70 13.69 -13.31
C LEU A 26 1.34 12.89 -12.17
N ILE A 27 0.69 11.80 -11.72
CA ILE A 27 1.26 10.89 -10.70
C ILE A 27 2.55 10.25 -11.22
N GLY A 28 2.55 9.73 -12.45
CA GLY A 28 3.74 9.13 -13.07
C GLY A 28 4.90 10.14 -13.19
N ALA A 29 4.61 11.38 -13.60
CA ALA A 29 5.59 12.46 -13.65
C ALA A 29 6.16 12.78 -12.25
N ALA A 30 5.28 12.92 -11.25
CA ALA A 30 5.68 13.19 -9.87
C ALA A 30 6.57 12.08 -9.28
N LEU A 31 6.26 10.81 -9.55
CA LEU A 31 7.08 9.68 -9.11
C LEU A 31 8.49 9.71 -9.72
N LEU A 32 8.62 9.97 -11.03
CA LEU A 32 9.92 10.02 -11.68
C LEU A 32 10.73 11.26 -11.26
N LEU A 33 10.09 12.44 -11.23
CA LEU A 33 10.75 13.67 -10.82
C LEU A 33 11.17 13.62 -9.34
N GLY A 34 10.30 13.09 -8.48
CA GLY A 34 10.64 12.86 -7.07
C GLY A 34 11.79 11.88 -6.91
N TRP A 35 11.81 10.78 -7.66
CA TRP A 35 12.93 9.83 -7.63
C TRP A 35 14.25 10.45 -8.09
N ILE A 36 14.23 11.21 -9.19
CA ILE A 36 15.42 11.94 -9.69
C ILE A 36 15.91 12.95 -8.66
N TYR A 37 14.98 13.71 -8.04
CA TYR A 37 15.30 14.67 -6.99
C TYR A 37 16.02 14.01 -5.81
N LEU A 38 15.50 12.89 -5.31
CA LEU A 38 16.13 12.12 -4.22
C LEU A 38 17.53 11.60 -4.58
N MET A 39 17.78 11.25 -5.83
CA MET A 39 19.10 10.82 -6.31
C MET A 39 20.13 11.96 -6.39
N ILE A 40 19.66 13.18 -6.65
CA ILE A 40 20.52 14.36 -6.71
C ILE A 40 20.96 14.76 -5.29
N ASP A 41 20.07 14.61 -4.30
CA ASP A 41 20.34 15.04 -2.93
C ASP A 41 21.51 14.27 -2.28
N PRO A 42 22.58 14.98 -1.84
CA PRO A 42 23.78 14.36 -1.28
C PRO A 42 23.52 13.64 0.05
N ARG A 43 22.44 14.01 0.75
CA ARG A 43 21.99 13.37 2.01
C ARG A 43 21.54 11.92 1.77
N PHE A 44 20.85 11.66 0.67
CA PHE A 44 20.37 10.33 0.31
C PHE A 44 21.54 9.41 -0.10
N ARG A 45 22.57 9.99 -0.71
CA ARG A 45 23.82 9.31 -1.07
C ARG A 45 24.58 8.76 0.15
N GLN A 46 24.51 9.44 1.30
CA GLN A 46 25.12 8.97 2.54
C GLN A 46 24.35 7.80 3.19
N ILE A 47 23.02 7.77 3.05
CA ILE A 47 22.17 6.66 3.53
C ILE A 47 22.50 5.35 2.77
N LYS A 48 22.82 5.43 1.47
CA LYS A 48 23.27 4.26 0.67
C LYS A 48 24.54 3.60 1.22
N ASN A 49 25.43 4.38 1.86
CA ASN A 49 26.70 3.90 2.39
C ASN A 49 26.61 3.35 3.83
N ILE A 50 25.52 3.64 4.55
CA ILE A 50 25.30 3.20 5.95
C ILE A 50 24.37 1.98 6.01
N LEU A 51 23.64 1.68 4.93
CA LEU A 51 22.74 0.53 4.80
C LEU A 51 23.20 -0.46 3.72
N PRO A 52 24.34 -1.15 3.87
CA PRO A 52 24.59 -2.36 3.11
C PRO A 52 23.66 -3.46 3.64
N ILE A 53 22.38 -3.42 3.26
CA ILE A 53 21.46 -4.53 3.51
C ILE A 53 21.73 -5.56 2.41
N SER A 54 22.71 -6.43 2.66
CA SER A 54 22.93 -7.63 1.86
C SER A 54 21.78 -8.61 2.13
N ILE A 55 21.00 -8.90 1.10
CA ILE A 55 20.13 -10.08 1.14
C ILE A 55 21.05 -11.28 0.97
N ASN A 56 21.34 -11.97 2.06
CA ASN A 56 22.06 -13.23 2.02
C ASN A 56 21.16 -14.30 1.35
N SER A 57 21.27 -14.39 0.04
CA SER A 57 20.81 -15.52 -0.77
C SER A 57 21.86 -15.73 -1.85
N ASN A 58 22.33 -16.97 -1.97
CA ASN A 58 23.53 -17.44 -2.68
C ASN A 58 23.49 -17.24 -4.22
N VAL A 59 23.28 -16.01 -4.67
CA VAL A 59 23.29 -15.58 -6.07
C VAL A 59 24.13 -14.30 -6.08
N GLU A 60 25.25 -14.29 -6.82
CA GLU A 60 26.22 -13.18 -6.93
C GLU A 60 25.63 -11.82 -7.37
N ASN A 61 24.32 -11.73 -7.62
CA ASN A 61 23.59 -10.52 -7.98
C ASN A 61 22.62 -10.10 -6.88
N SER A 62 23.12 -9.83 -5.66
CA SER A 62 22.26 -9.30 -4.59
C SER A 62 22.01 -7.80 -4.80
N LEU A 63 20.94 -7.45 -5.53
CA LEU A 63 20.44 -6.07 -5.55
C LEU A 63 20.08 -5.65 -4.12
N SER A 64 20.57 -4.49 -3.70
CA SER A 64 20.13 -3.89 -2.44
C SER A 64 18.63 -3.58 -2.48
N TYR A 65 17.94 -3.63 -1.34
CA TYR A 65 16.51 -3.27 -1.27
C TYR A 65 16.23 -1.86 -1.81
N LEU A 66 17.20 -0.95 -1.65
CA LEU A 66 17.12 0.40 -2.19
C LEU A 66 17.14 0.40 -3.73
N GLU A 67 17.93 -0.47 -4.35
CA GLU A 67 17.96 -0.63 -5.81
C GLU A 67 16.68 -1.31 -6.33
N LEU A 68 16.11 -2.25 -5.58
CA LEU A 68 14.80 -2.81 -5.91
C LEU A 68 13.69 -1.74 -5.85
N MET A 69 13.67 -0.91 -4.81
CA MET A 69 12.75 0.23 -4.71
C MET A 69 12.98 1.24 -5.84
N ALA A 70 14.23 1.53 -6.18
CA ALA A 70 14.59 2.41 -7.28
C ALA A 70 14.03 1.92 -8.62
N ILE A 71 14.36 0.68 -8.96
CA ILE A 71 13.98 0.07 -10.23
C ILE A 71 12.46 -0.03 -10.31
N SER A 72 11.79 -0.46 -9.24
CA SER A 72 10.32 -0.55 -9.22
C SER A 72 9.65 0.82 -9.38
N THR A 73 10.16 1.87 -8.72
CA THR A 73 9.61 3.23 -8.83
C THR A 73 9.79 3.79 -10.23
N ILE A 74 10.94 3.56 -10.87
CA ILE A 74 11.21 3.98 -12.25
C ILE A 74 10.27 3.26 -13.23
N ILE A 75 10.16 1.93 -13.12
CA ILE A 75 9.30 1.13 -13.99
C ILE A 75 7.84 1.58 -13.84
N LEU A 76 7.37 1.72 -12.60
CA LEU A 76 5.98 2.11 -12.31
C LEU A 76 5.68 3.53 -12.82
N GLY A 77 6.56 4.49 -12.54
CA GLY A 77 6.40 5.87 -13.00
C GLY A 77 6.36 5.97 -14.52
N PHE A 78 7.23 5.24 -15.22
CA PHE A 78 7.26 5.22 -16.69
C PHE A 78 6.01 4.57 -17.30
N LEU A 79 5.54 3.45 -16.73
CA LEU A 79 4.30 2.81 -17.14
C LEU A 79 3.09 3.75 -16.98
N LEU A 80 3.00 4.45 -15.85
CA LEU A 80 1.92 5.42 -15.60
C LEU A 80 1.95 6.59 -16.59
N LEU A 81 3.15 7.08 -16.95
CA LEU A 81 3.29 8.12 -17.99
C LEU A 81 2.84 7.62 -19.37
N ILE A 82 3.23 6.41 -19.76
CA ILE A 82 2.82 5.82 -21.04
C ILE A 82 1.30 5.67 -21.09
N ILE A 83 0.70 5.10 -20.05
CA ILE A 83 -0.75 4.90 -19.94
C ILE A 83 -1.48 6.24 -20.00
N GLY A 84 -1.05 7.22 -19.19
CA GLY A 84 -1.65 8.54 -19.14
C GLY A 84 -1.49 9.34 -20.43
N CYS A 85 -0.33 9.24 -21.10
CA CYS A 85 -0.06 9.90 -22.38
C CYS A 85 -0.93 9.30 -23.50
N PHE A 86 -1.02 7.96 -23.58
CA PHE A 86 -1.89 7.30 -24.55
C PHE A 86 -3.37 7.58 -24.29
N GLY A 87 -3.80 7.63 -23.03
CA GLY A 87 -5.17 8.01 -22.65
C GLY A 87 -5.52 9.46 -23.03
N CYS A 88 -4.62 10.42 -22.78
CA CYS A 88 -4.83 11.83 -23.16
C CYS A 88 -4.78 12.05 -24.68
N CYS A 89 -3.83 11.43 -25.37
CA CYS A 89 -3.67 11.55 -26.82
C CYS A 89 -4.80 10.84 -27.58
N GLY A 90 -5.26 9.67 -27.11
CA GLY A 90 -6.34 8.89 -27.70
C GLY A 90 -7.71 9.58 -27.65
N ALA A 91 -7.91 10.49 -26.69
CA ALA A 91 -9.14 11.27 -26.59
C ALA A 91 -9.16 12.54 -27.47
N LYS A 92 -7.98 13.16 -27.69
CA LYS A 92 -7.85 14.41 -28.47
C LYS A 92 -7.67 14.16 -29.97
N LYS A 93 -6.99 13.09 -30.36
CA LYS A 93 -6.79 12.72 -31.78
C LYS A 93 -7.59 11.44 -32.05
N GLN A 94 -8.54 11.48 -33.00
CA GLN A 94 -9.35 10.31 -33.45
C GLN A 94 -8.52 9.22 -34.18
N VAL A 95 -7.28 8.98 -33.75
CA VAL A 95 -6.39 7.99 -34.34
C VAL A 95 -6.69 6.66 -33.66
N LYS A 96 -7.50 5.83 -34.33
CA LYS A 96 -8.02 4.55 -33.83
C LYS A 96 -6.96 3.64 -33.17
N LEU A 97 -5.70 3.74 -33.61
CA LEU A 97 -4.58 2.97 -33.06
C LEU A 97 -4.28 3.25 -31.57
N PHE A 98 -4.38 4.50 -31.12
CA PHE A 98 -4.07 4.89 -29.73
C PHE A 98 -5.15 4.48 -28.73
N LEU A 99 -6.41 4.45 -29.18
CA LEU A 99 -7.52 3.98 -28.34
C LEU A 99 -7.47 2.45 -28.18
N THR A 100 -7.11 1.73 -29.24
CA THR A 100 -6.92 0.28 -29.21
C THR A 100 -5.73 -0.13 -28.35
N SER A 101 -4.58 0.58 -28.43
CA SER A 101 -3.42 0.26 -27.58
C SER A 101 -3.72 0.51 -26.10
N TYR A 102 -4.42 1.59 -25.75
CA TYR A 102 -4.90 1.84 -24.39
C TYR A 102 -5.83 0.71 -23.90
N ALA A 103 -6.80 0.31 -24.72
CA ALA A 103 -7.71 -0.79 -24.38
C ALA A 103 -6.97 -2.13 -24.19
N ILE A 104 -5.95 -2.41 -25.00
CA ILE A 104 -5.10 -3.60 -24.85
C ILE A 104 -4.31 -3.54 -23.54
N ILE A 105 -3.66 -2.41 -23.24
CA ILE A 105 -2.87 -2.27 -22.01
C ILE A 105 -3.77 -2.45 -20.77
N VAL A 106 -4.93 -1.79 -20.76
CA VAL A 106 -5.91 -1.95 -19.67
C VAL A 106 -6.43 -3.38 -19.61
N GLY A 107 -6.71 -4.00 -20.75
CA GLY A 107 -7.14 -5.41 -20.82
C GLY A 107 -6.09 -6.37 -20.24
N VAL A 108 -4.82 -6.18 -20.58
CA VAL A 108 -3.70 -6.98 -20.02
C VAL A 108 -3.58 -6.76 -18.50
N MET A 109 -3.73 -5.53 -18.02
CA MET A 109 -3.73 -5.24 -16.58
C MET A 109 -4.87 -5.96 -15.84
N ILE A 110 -6.08 -5.99 -16.42
CA ILE A 110 -7.21 -6.73 -15.86
C ILE A 110 -6.92 -8.23 -15.84
N LEU A 111 -6.36 -8.79 -16.91
CA LEU A 111 -5.98 -10.21 -16.94
C LEU A 111 -4.93 -10.54 -15.87
N PHE A 112 -3.96 -9.65 -15.66
CA PHE A 112 -2.95 -9.82 -14.63
C PHE A 112 -3.55 -9.77 -13.22
N GLU A 113 -4.44 -8.82 -12.96
CA GLU A 113 -5.17 -8.70 -11.69
C GLU A 113 -5.99 -9.96 -11.41
N VAL A 114 -6.74 -10.45 -12.40
CA VAL A 114 -7.52 -11.70 -12.29
C VAL A 114 -6.60 -12.89 -12.02
N THR A 115 -5.45 -12.97 -12.68
CA THR A 115 -4.49 -14.08 -12.49
C THR A 115 -3.92 -14.10 -11.07
N ILE A 116 -3.49 -12.94 -10.54
CA ILE A 116 -3.00 -12.82 -9.16
C ILE A 116 -4.09 -13.21 -8.17
N THR A 117 -5.29 -12.70 -8.41
CA THR A 117 -6.47 -12.90 -7.56
C THR A 117 -6.84 -14.38 -7.47
N ILE A 118 -6.85 -15.10 -8.60
CA ILE A 118 -7.07 -16.55 -8.65
C ILE A 118 -5.93 -17.29 -7.93
N TYR A 119 -4.68 -16.94 -8.21
CA TYR A 119 -3.52 -17.58 -7.58
C TYR A 119 -3.55 -17.47 -6.05
N PHE A 120 -3.93 -16.29 -5.53
CA PHE A 120 -4.07 -16.04 -4.10
C PHE A 120 -5.10 -16.95 -3.43
N VAL A 121 -6.21 -17.26 -4.12
CA VAL A 121 -7.28 -18.11 -3.58
C VAL A 121 -6.99 -19.59 -3.68
N ILE A 122 -6.34 -20.04 -4.75
CA ILE A 122 -6.03 -21.47 -4.94
C ILE A 122 -4.86 -21.89 -4.06
N PHE A 123 -3.88 -21.00 -3.84
CA PHE A 123 -2.65 -21.31 -3.10
C PHE A 123 -2.40 -20.36 -1.92
N PRO A 124 -3.35 -20.23 -0.97
CA PRO A 124 -3.22 -19.30 0.15
C PRO A 124 -2.00 -19.61 1.02
N ASP A 125 -1.74 -20.90 1.28
CA ASP A 125 -0.61 -21.34 2.12
C ASP A 125 0.75 -21.00 1.51
N LYS A 126 0.89 -21.14 0.18
CA LYS A 126 2.14 -20.79 -0.52
C LYS A 126 2.36 -19.28 -0.49
N PHE A 127 1.28 -18.51 -0.68
CA PHE A 127 1.36 -17.06 -0.66
C PHE A 127 1.69 -16.56 0.75
N GLU A 128 1.02 -17.09 1.77
CA GLU A 128 1.32 -16.82 3.18
C GLU A 128 2.77 -17.17 3.51
N GLY A 129 3.21 -18.40 3.21
CA GLY A 129 4.55 -18.90 3.54
C GLY A 129 5.69 -18.15 2.85
N GLN A 130 5.44 -17.45 1.74
CA GLN A 130 6.46 -16.63 1.07
C GLN A 130 6.38 -15.15 1.42
N LEU A 131 5.18 -14.58 1.50
CA LEU A 131 5.00 -13.15 1.69
C LEU A 131 5.13 -12.76 3.16
N VAL A 132 4.48 -13.49 4.07
CA VAL A 132 4.43 -13.12 5.49
C VAL A 132 5.83 -13.08 6.11
N PRO A 133 6.71 -14.09 5.94
CA PRO A 133 8.05 -14.04 6.52
C PRO A 133 8.91 -12.91 5.96
N LYS A 134 8.74 -12.57 4.67
CA LYS A 134 9.45 -11.44 4.05
C LYS A 134 9.02 -10.12 4.68
N LEU A 135 7.71 -9.87 4.79
CA LEU A 135 7.18 -8.66 5.41
C LEU A 135 7.57 -8.56 6.89
N GLN A 136 7.54 -9.68 7.63
CA GLN A 136 7.96 -9.72 9.04
C GLN A 136 9.44 -9.33 9.18
N ARG A 137 10.32 -9.79 8.29
CA ARG A 137 11.73 -9.36 8.27
C ARG A 137 11.89 -7.87 7.95
N LEU A 138 11.05 -7.30 7.08
CA LEU A 138 11.07 -5.86 6.82
C LEU A 138 10.69 -5.08 8.08
N ILE A 139 9.64 -5.51 8.82
CA ILE A 139 9.31 -4.90 10.12
C ILE A 139 10.48 -5.01 11.08
N GLN A 140 11.09 -6.18 11.23
CA GLN A 140 12.16 -6.37 12.21
C GLN A 140 13.43 -5.56 11.86
N ASN A 141 13.79 -5.45 10.58
CA ASN A 141 15.09 -4.93 10.16
C ASN A 141 15.05 -3.49 9.62
N ILE A 142 13.90 -2.97 9.22
CA ILE A 142 13.77 -1.70 8.48
C ILE A 142 12.77 -0.73 9.12
N TYR A 143 11.78 -1.23 9.85
CA TYR A 143 10.83 -0.35 10.52
C TYR A 143 11.50 0.41 11.66
N GLU A 144 11.49 1.73 11.53
CA GLU A 144 12.09 2.72 12.45
C GLU A 144 11.00 3.51 13.20
N GLY A 145 9.75 3.41 12.73
CA GLY A 145 8.60 4.15 13.25
C GLY A 145 8.51 5.60 12.72
N PRO A 146 7.41 6.31 13.02
CA PRO A 146 7.15 7.66 12.49
C PRO A 146 7.96 8.76 13.21
N TYR A 147 8.85 8.36 14.13
CA TYR A 147 9.49 9.23 15.11
C TYR A 147 10.31 10.41 14.57
N PRO A 148 11.04 10.32 13.44
CA PRO A 148 11.97 11.38 13.10
C PRO A 148 11.33 12.66 12.56
N LEU A 149 10.00 12.68 12.40
CA LEU A 149 9.26 13.90 12.09
C LEU A 149 8.83 14.69 13.34
N LEU A 150 8.79 14.05 14.52
CA LEU A 150 8.22 14.63 15.74
C LEU A 150 9.28 15.16 16.72
N LYS A 151 10.54 14.81 16.50
CA LYS A 151 11.68 15.36 17.20
C LYS A 151 12.58 15.93 16.11
N ASN A 152 13.08 17.16 16.27
CA ASN A 152 14.10 17.77 15.39
C ASN A 152 15.45 17.01 15.38
N ARG A 153 15.45 15.68 15.56
CA ARG A 153 16.56 14.77 15.38
C ARG A 153 16.44 14.13 14.00
N ILE A 154 17.27 14.61 13.09
CA ILE A 154 17.69 13.93 11.87
C ILE A 154 18.18 12.54 12.29
N PRO A 155 17.63 11.43 11.75
CA PRO A 155 17.33 11.22 10.34
C PRO A 155 15.84 10.92 10.02
N GLU A 156 15.31 11.46 8.91
CA GLU A 156 13.93 11.19 8.42
C GLU A 156 13.54 9.70 8.48
N PRO A 157 12.27 9.37 8.80
CA PRO A 157 11.85 7.96 8.88
C PRO A 157 12.06 7.26 7.55
N SER A 158 12.47 5.99 7.60
CA SER A 158 12.50 5.16 6.39
C SER A 158 11.15 5.23 5.68
N SER A 159 11.15 5.40 4.34
CA SER A 159 9.91 5.47 3.55
C SER A 159 9.01 4.25 3.76
N PHE A 160 9.63 3.10 4.09
CA PHE A 160 8.94 1.90 4.53
C PHE A 160 8.14 2.12 5.82
N SER A 161 8.71 2.77 6.85
CA SER A 161 8.02 3.03 8.11
C SER A 161 6.77 3.88 7.90
N VAL A 162 6.88 4.97 7.13
CA VAL A 162 5.75 5.85 6.81
C VAL A 162 4.67 5.10 6.04
N ALA A 163 5.04 4.35 5.00
CA ALA A 163 4.09 3.56 4.23
C ALA A 163 3.42 2.48 5.08
N TRP A 164 4.18 1.80 5.94
CA TRP A 164 3.68 0.75 6.81
C TRP A 164 2.73 1.29 7.89
N ASP A 165 3.06 2.45 8.45
CA ASP A 165 2.20 3.20 9.37
C ASP A 165 0.88 3.60 8.71
N LEU A 166 0.93 4.07 7.47
CA LEU A 166 -0.27 4.39 6.69
C LEU A 166 -1.12 3.14 6.42
N VAL A 167 -0.49 2.01 6.12
CA VAL A 167 -1.19 0.73 5.92
C VAL A 167 -1.89 0.30 7.22
N MET A 168 -1.17 0.27 8.34
CA MET A 168 -1.74 -0.09 9.65
C MET A 168 -2.88 0.85 10.05
N TYR A 169 -2.72 2.15 9.79
CA TYR A 169 -3.75 3.15 10.08
C TYR A 169 -5.02 2.97 9.22
N ASN A 170 -4.87 2.87 7.89
CA ASN A 170 -6.01 2.78 6.97
C ASN A 170 -6.73 1.44 7.02
N LEU A 171 -5.98 0.35 7.24
CA LEU A 171 -6.55 -1.00 7.35
C LEU A 171 -6.94 -1.36 8.79
N GLN A 172 -6.65 -0.48 9.75
CA GLN A 172 -6.96 -0.66 11.18
C GLN A 172 -6.42 -2.00 11.72
N CYS A 173 -5.19 -2.34 11.33
CA CYS A 173 -4.52 -3.59 11.66
C CYS A 173 -3.16 -3.34 12.30
N CYS A 174 -2.52 -4.38 12.86
CA CYS A 174 -1.21 -4.23 13.48
C CYS A 174 -0.28 -5.41 13.20
N GLY A 175 0.88 -5.11 12.60
CA GLY A 175 1.85 -6.11 12.18
C GLY A 175 1.40 -6.88 10.94
N VAL A 176 2.22 -7.80 10.45
CA VAL A 176 1.88 -8.61 9.27
C VAL A 176 0.84 -9.66 9.62
N LYS A 177 1.09 -10.43 10.68
CA LYS A 177 0.16 -11.41 11.26
C LYS A 177 -0.26 -11.02 12.67
N ASN A 178 0.66 -10.45 13.45
CA ASN A 178 0.35 -10.08 14.83
C ASN A 178 1.21 -8.91 15.33
N LYS A 179 0.64 -8.10 16.22
CA LYS A 179 1.33 -7.01 16.92
C LYS A 179 2.57 -7.45 17.71
N THR A 180 2.67 -8.73 18.07
CA THR A 180 3.84 -9.29 18.77
C THR A 180 5.14 -9.13 17.98
N GLU A 181 5.05 -8.94 16.65
CA GLU A 181 6.19 -8.69 15.77
C GLU A 181 6.97 -7.41 16.17
N PHE A 182 6.30 -6.42 16.76
CA PHE A 182 6.92 -5.19 17.27
C PHE A 182 7.52 -5.33 18.68
N LEU A 183 7.35 -6.48 19.33
CA LEU A 183 7.94 -6.71 20.65
C LEU A 183 9.43 -7.01 20.58
N ASN A 184 9.94 -7.41 19.41
CA ASN A 184 11.36 -7.68 19.20
C ASN A 184 12.20 -6.42 19.47
N ARG A 185 13.07 -6.49 20.48
CA ARG A 185 13.91 -5.37 20.92
C ARG A 185 15.17 -5.18 20.08
N ASN A 186 15.50 -6.14 19.22
CA ASN A 186 16.70 -6.11 18.39
C ASN A 186 16.46 -5.39 17.05
N GLY A 187 15.25 -4.88 16.80
CA GLY A 187 14.91 -4.13 15.59
C GLY A 187 15.35 -2.67 15.65
N LYS A 188 15.16 -1.95 14.54
CA LYS A 188 15.54 -0.53 14.40
C LYS A 188 14.54 0.47 15.00
N TRP A 189 13.38 0.02 15.44
CA TRP A 189 12.31 0.88 15.95
C TRP A 189 12.65 1.47 17.33
N ASP A 190 12.76 2.80 17.41
CA ASP A 190 12.85 3.51 18.68
C ASP A 190 11.48 3.56 19.35
N ARG A 191 11.37 2.84 20.48
CA ARG A 191 10.14 2.71 21.27
C ARG A 191 9.97 3.83 22.29
N THR A 192 10.91 4.76 22.39
CA THR A 192 10.85 5.83 23.40
C THR A 192 9.61 6.68 23.19
N ASN A 193 8.82 6.89 24.25
CA ASN A 193 7.69 7.80 24.22
C ASN A 193 8.19 9.25 24.31
N PRO A 194 8.10 10.07 23.24
CA PRO A 194 8.59 11.44 23.27
C PRO A 194 7.75 12.38 24.15
N TRP A 195 6.51 12.00 24.48
CA TRP A 195 5.63 12.74 25.37
C TRP A 195 5.68 12.25 26.81
N TYR A 196 6.61 11.34 27.13
CA TYR A 196 6.78 10.87 28.49
C TYR A 196 7.23 11.99 29.41
N ASN A 197 6.41 12.27 30.42
CA ASN A 197 6.76 13.14 31.54
C ASN A 197 6.52 12.34 32.83
N SER A 198 7.60 12.06 33.56
CA SER A 198 7.55 11.30 34.81
C SER A 198 6.74 11.98 35.92
N ALA A 199 6.43 13.27 35.78
CA ALA A 199 5.58 14.00 36.72
C ALA A 199 4.07 13.78 36.46
N ILE A 200 3.69 13.26 35.29
CA ILE A 200 2.29 13.18 34.83
C ILE A 200 1.89 11.75 34.45
N ILE A 201 2.84 10.94 33.98
CA ILE A 201 2.58 9.63 33.39
C ILE A 201 3.40 8.56 34.12
N SER A 202 2.81 7.39 34.34
CA SER A 202 3.46 6.27 35.03
C SER A 202 4.70 5.75 34.27
N PRO A 203 5.68 5.17 34.98
CA PRO A 203 6.94 4.73 34.36
C PRO A 203 6.77 3.71 33.23
N GLU A 204 5.69 2.91 33.25
CA GLU A 204 5.41 1.91 32.23
C GLU A 204 5.08 2.54 30.86
N ALA A 205 4.66 3.81 30.84
CA ALA A 205 4.36 4.55 29.62
C ALA A 205 5.58 5.25 28.99
N ALA A 206 6.77 5.11 29.58
CA ALA A 206 8.01 5.69 29.03
C ALA A 206 8.42 5.08 27.68
N LYS A 207 7.91 3.87 27.37
CA LYS A 207 8.17 3.17 26.11
C LYS A 207 6.88 2.64 25.51
N PHE A 208 6.74 2.83 24.20
CA PHE A 208 5.65 2.25 23.43
C PHE A 208 5.81 0.74 23.27
N THR A 209 4.74 0.03 23.61
CA THR A 209 4.68 -1.41 23.39
C THR A 209 4.41 -1.73 21.91
N TYR A 210 3.63 -0.90 21.22
CA TYR A 210 3.31 -1.03 19.79
C TYR A 210 3.35 0.35 19.11
N PRO A 211 3.49 0.43 17.78
CA PRO A 211 3.36 1.68 17.05
C PRO A 211 2.07 2.44 17.37
N LEU A 212 2.12 3.77 17.38
CA LEU A 212 0.93 4.63 17.57
C LEU A 212 -0.14 4.37 16.51
N THR A 213 0.26 4.02 15.30
CA THR A 213 -0.65 3.66 14.20
C THR A 213 -1.39 2.35 14.42
N CYS A 214 -0.88 1.45 15.28
CA CYS A 214 -1.62 0.26 15.73
C CYS A 214 -2.70 0.59 16.78
N CYS A 215 -2.51 1.68 17.53
CA CYS A 215 -3.51 2.18 18.46
C CYS A 215 -3.48 3.72 18.53
N PRO A 216 -4.18 4.40 17.62
CA PRO A 216 -4.23 5.85 17.57
C PRO A 216 -4.97 6.35 18.81
N LEU A 217 -4.49 7.48 19.30
CA LEU A 217 -5.05 8.19 20.45
C LEU A 217 -6.00 9.28 19.94
N ASP A 218 -7.10 9.53 20.64
CA ASP A 218 -7.98 10.66 20.41
C ASP A 218 -7.40 11.96 20.99
N GLY A 219 -8.12 13.08 20.77
CA GLY A 219 -7.77 14.39 21.33
C GLY A 219 -7.78 14.47 22.87
N VAL A 220 -8.12 13.37 23.57
CA VAL A 220 -8.15 13.23 25.03
C VAL A 220 -7.17 12.13 25.49
N LEU A 221 -6.21 11.72 24.65
CA LEU A 221 -5.22 10.67 24.93
C LEU A 221 -5.84 9.29 25.26
N LYS A 222 -7.05 9.01 24.79
CA LYS A 222 -7.68 7.69 24.87
C LYS A 222 -7.46 6.93 23.56
N PRO A 223 -7.22 5.62 23.59
CA PRO A 223 -7.18 4.82 22.36
C PRO A 223 -8.54 4.90 21.65
N ASN A 224 -8.56 5.08 20.32
CA ASN A 224 -9.79 5.19 19.52
C ASN A 224 -9.73 4.39 18.21
N TRP A 225 -10.74 3.54 17.97
CA TRP A 225 -11.08 2.96 16.65
C TRP A 225 -12.60 2.78 16.50
N GLU A 226 -13.43 3.77 16.87
CA GLU A 226 -14.88 3.67 17.14
C GLU A 226 -15.81 2.95 16.11
N PHE A 227 -15.32 2.46 14.98
CA PHE A 227 -16.10 1.73 13.97
C PHE A 227 -15.43 0.45 13.43
N LEU A 228 -14.99 -0.46 14.30
CA LEU A 228 -14.52 -1.78 13.85
C LEU A 228 -15.70 -2.70 13.45
N PRO A 229 -15.68 -3.35 12.26
CA PRO A 229 -16.70 -4.30 11.89
C PRO A 229 -16.71 -5.50 12.87
N LEU A 230 -17.84 -5.72 13.55
CA LEU A 230 -18.04 -6.81 14.53
C LEU A 230 -17.77 -8.22 13.96
N ARG A 231 -17.73 -8.36 12.64
CA ARG A 231 -17.41 -9.62 11.95
C ARG A 231 -15.95 -10.05 12.12
N TYR A 232 -15.04 -9.10 12.41
CA TYR A 232 -13.61 -9.34 12.49
C TYR A 232 -13.05 -9.12 13.91
N PHE A 233 -13.75 -8.33 14.72
CA PHE A 233 -13.37 -8.00 16.09
C PHE A 233 -14.54 -8.31 17.03
N PRO A 234 -14.53 -9.45 17.72
CA PRO A 234 -15.65 -9.91 18.55
C PRO A 234 -15.81 -9.12 19.87
N THR A 235 -14.89 -8.21 20.19
CA THR A 235 -14.94 -7.33 21.37
C THR A 235 -14.73 -5.87 20.96
N LEU A 236 -15.53 -4.95 21.51
CA LEU A 236 -15.32 -3.49 21.42
C LEU A 236 -14.03 -3.12 22.18
N ALA A 237 -12.91 -3.26 21.48
CA ALA A 237 -11.59 -2.99 21.99
C ALA A 237 -11.06 -1.73 21.28
N PRO A 238 -10.68 -0.66 22.00
CA PRO A 238 -10.32 0.63 21.40
C PRO A 238 -8.95 0.65 20.69
N CYS A 239 -8.23 -0.49 20.67
CA CYS A 239 -6.99 -0.71 19.93
C CYS A 239 -7.15 -1.97 19.06
N ALA A 240 -6.25 -2.20 18.09
CA ALA A 240 -6.03 -3.52 17.51
C ALA A 240 -5.36 -4.45 18.57
N ILE A 241 -6.04 -4.70 19.69
CA ILE A 241 -5.54 -5.50 20.80
C ILE A 241 -5.68 -7.00 20.53
N HIS A 242 -6.55 -7.40 19.61
CA HIS A 242 -6.71 -8.79 19.17
C HIS A 242 -6.23 -8.99 17.72
N GLY A 243 -4.94 -9.32 17.57
CA GLY A 243 -4.45 -10.36 16.65
C GLY A 243 -4.71 -10.29 15.14
N THR A 244 -5.40 -9.30 14.56
CA THR A 244 -5.59 -9.23 13.11
C THR A 244 -4.39 -8.56 12.46
N GLY A 245 -3.57 -9.37 11.79
CA GLY A 245 -2.49 -8.87 10.96
C GLY A 245 -2.97 -8.27 9.66
N THR A 246 -2.15 -7.42 9.05
CA THR A 246 -2.38 -6.86 7.72
C THR A 246 -2.73 -7.93 6.69
N TYR A 247 -2.09 -9.10 6.76
CA TYR A 247 -2.37 -10.22 5.85
C TYR A 247 -3.83 -10.68 5.92
N ASP A 248 -4.39 -10.81 7.12
CA ASP A 248 -5.73 -11.36 7.31
C ASP A 248 -6.78 -10.37 6.77
N VAL A 249 -6.59 -9.07 7.01
CA VAL A 249 -7.47 -8.01 6.49
C VAL A 249 -7.45 -7.97 4.95
N VAL A 250 -6.25 -8.01 4.35
CA VAL A 250 -6.11 -7.98 2.89
C VAL A 250 -6.67 -9.26 2.25
N SER A 251 -6.35 -10.42 2.80
CA SER A 251 -6.84 -11.72 2.33
C SER A 251 -8.37 -11.75 2.26
N LEU A 252 -8.99 -11.28 3.32
CA LEU A 252 -10.43 -11.21 3.47
C LEU A 252 -11.07 -10.20 2.52
N PHE A 253 -10.46 -9.03 2.32
CA PHE A 253 -10.94 -8.06 1.33
C PHE A 253 -10.95 -8.67 -0.08
N ILE A 254 -9.88 -9.37 -0.44
CA ILE A 254 -9.76 -10.08 -1.73
C ILE A 254 -10.86 -11.14 -1.87
N VAL A 255 -11.06 -11.98 -0.85
CA VAL A 255 -12.07 -13.05 -0.86
C VAL A 255 -13.50 -12.48 -0.93
N VAL A 256 -13.80 -11.42 -0.18
CA VAL A 256 -15.13 -10.78 -0.20
C VAL A 256 -15.43 -10.17 -1.57
N ARG A 257 -14.46 -9.46 -2.17
CA ARG A 257 -14.60 -8.90 -3.52
C ARG A 257 -14.82 -9.98 -4.57
N MET A 258 -14.09 -11.10 -4.48
CA MET A 258 -14.29 -12.24 -5.37
C MET A 258 -15.67 -12.87 -5.25
N LYS A 259 -16.18 -13.05 -4.02
CA LYS A 259 -17.55 -13.57 -3.82
C LYS A 259 -18.60 -12.64 -4.42
N ALA A 260 -18.42 -11.33 -4.28
CA ALA A 260 -19.32 -10.35 -4.89
C ALA A 260 -19.27 -10.42 -6.43
N TRP A 261 -18.08 -10.53 -7.02
CA TRP A 261 -17.90 -10.72 -8.47
C TRP A 261 -18.55 -12.02 -8.96
N ALA A 262 -18.35 -13.13 -8.27
CA ALA A 262 -18.95 -14.42 -8.63
C ALA A 262 -20.48 -14.35 -8.63
N ALA A 263 -21.07 -13.71 -7.62
CA ALA A 263 -22.52 -13.51 -7.53
C ALA A 263 -23.04 -12.64 -8.70
N GLN A 264 -22.33 -11.56 -9.05
CA GLN A 264 -22.70 -10.71 -10.19
C GLN A 264 -22.60 -11.44 -11.53
N ALA A 265 -21.56 -12.27 -11.72
CA ALA A 265 -21.39 -13.06 -12.93
C ALA A 265 -22.49 -14.12 -13.08
N GLN A 266 -22.93 -14.75 -11.99
CA GLN A 266 -24.05 -15.69 -12.00
C GLN A 266 -25.35 -15.01 -12.44
N LEU A 267 -25.68 -13.85 -11.88
CA LEU A 267 -26.86 -13.06 -12.25
C LEU A 267 -26.86 -12.68 -13.74
N PHE A 268 -25.71 -12.27 -14.28
CA PHE A 268 -25.58 -11.94 -15.72
C PHE A 268 -25.75 -13.17 -16.62
N THR A 269 -25.30 -14.34 -16.15
CA THR A 269 -25.45 -15.60 -16.88
C THR A 269 -26.92 -16.06 -16.90
N GLU A 270 -27.65 -15.82 -15.82
CA GLU A 270 -29.08 -16.10 -15.71
C GLU A 270 -29.93 -15.13 -16.54
N SER A 271 -29.59 -13.83 -16.56
CA SER A 271 -30.33 -12.85 -17.37
C SER A 271 -30.20 -13.05 -18.88
N ASN A 272 -29.10 -13.65 -19.35
CA ASN A 272 -28.87 -13.95 -20.78
C ASN A 272 -29.42 -15.32 -21.21
N LYS A 273 -30.03 -16.09 -20.30
CA LYS A 273 -30.74 -17.33 -20.62
C LYS A 273 -32.25 -17.12 -20.85
N LEU A 274 -32.76 -15.90 -20.63
CA LEU A 274 -34.13 -15.45 -20.91
C LEU A 274 -34.17 -14.67 -22.22
#